data_AF-A0A7S3PWQ4-F1
#
_entry.id   AF-A0A7S3PWQ4-F1
#
_cell.length_a   1.000
_cell.length_b   1.000
_cell.length_c   1.000
_cell.angle_alpha   90.00
_cell.angle_beta   90.00
_cell.angle_gamma   90.00
#
_symmetry.space_group_name_H-M   'P 1'
#
loop_
_entity.id
_entity.type
_entity.pdbx_description
1 polymer ?
#
loop_
_entity_poly.entity_id
_entity_poly.type
_entity_poly.pdbx_seq_one_letter_code
_entity_poly.pdbx_strand_id
1 'polypeptide(L)'
;NIDIIQVAPTTLEETFEAIDTIASALNVTDQGAELILSYRSRLQRIESEVNKLDKTQPRPTVLSLEGLAPLCTGGHWLPNLKHASGCKDALGDEGGCAARIITWEEILAADPDILVLSPCSASPARTLSEIHLLASTSEFWKMRCVQRGNVYIFDHGCFSRPGPRLIEGVEMMAALFRNILPMEQDRSRLNEKWSKDALKYECRTRMKKDCNENCTDNDVSPATSHCTTELASRFHSCFEDSCNINIDVIENSSFARDKKVVGALELCHVTRCTIPGSELPFDRSAHCIIPVHRRRHKQLSLLLFGGESQNTR
;
A
#
# COMPACT_ATOMS: atom_id res chain seq x y z
N ASN A 1 40.27 19.68 10.98
CA ASN A 1 39.11 20.07 10.17
C ASN A 1 38.44 18.83 9.65
N ILE A 2 37.16 18.67 9.97
CA ILE A 2 36.27 17.70 9.32
C ILE A 2 35.34 18.56 8.49
N ASP A 3 35.31 18.32 7.18
CA ASP A 3 34.39 19.03 6.30
C ASP A 3 33.03 18.33 6.36
N ILE A 4 31.98 19.09 6.64
CA ILE A 4 30.60 18.60 6.73
C ILE A 4 29.83 19.18 5.56
N ILE A 5 29.26 18.30 4.74
CA ILE A 5 28.45 18.68 3.58
C ILE A 5 27.03 18.22 3.84
N GLN A 6 26.11 19.19 3.90
CA GLN A 6 24.70 18.93 4.08
C GLN A 6 23.99 19.08 2.74
N VAL A 7 23.29 18.02 2.33
CA VAL A 7 22.34 18.05 1.22
C VAL A 7 20.95 17.75 1.76
N ALA A 8 19.97 18.53 1.33
CA ALA A 8 18.57 18.39 1.76
C ALA A 8 17.62 18.59 0.57
N PRO A 9 17.71 17.74 -0.47
CA PRO A 9 16.88 17.88 -1.65
C PRO A 9 15.41 17.65 -1.30
N THR A 10 14.56 18.48 -1.88
CA THR A 10 13.11 18.46 -1.76
C THR A 10 12.44 18.16 -3.09
N THR A 11 13.16 18.22 -4.21
CA THR A 11 12.67 17.82 -5.54
C THR A 11 13.49 16.68 -6.13
N LEU A 12 12.97 16.07 -7.19
CA LEU A 12 13.72 15.07 -7.95
C LEU A 12 14.97 15.67 -8.62
N GLU A 13 14.88 16.92 -9.08
CA GLU A 13 16.00 17.62 -9.72
C GLU A 13 17.08 17.99 -8.70
N GLU A 14 16.70 18.51 -7.53
CA GLU A 14 17.63 18.77 -6.41
C GLU A 14 18.32 17.49 -5.94
N THR A 15 17.69 16.32 -6.12
CA THR A 15 18.35 15.03 -5.83
C THR A 15 19.53 14.78 -6.79
N PHE A 16 19.44 15.19 -8.05
CA PHE A 16 20.56 15.11 -9.00
C PHE A 16 21.65 16.12 -8.66
N GLU A 17 21.28 17.34 -8.28
CA GLU A 17 22.23 18.36 -7.80
C GLU A 17 22.97 17.90 -6.53
N ALA A 18 22.27 17.20 -5.63
CA ALA A 18 22.87 16.60 -4.44
C ALA A 18 23.90 15.50 -4.80
N ILE A 19 23.61 14.69 -5.81
CA ILE A 19 24.57 13.68 -6.33
C ILE A 19 25.83 14.38 -6.87
N ASP A 20 25.66 15.43 -7.66
CA ASP A 20 26.79 16.21 -8.22
C ASP A 20 27.64 16.86 -7.11
N THR A 21 26.97 17.43 -6.09
CA THR A 21 27.62 18.01 -4.91
C THR A 21 28.44 16.97 -4.15
N ILE A 22 27.86 15.78 -3.91
CA ILE A 22 28.54 14.67 -3.22
C ILE A 22 29.72 14.15 -4.07
N ALA A 23 29.53 13.99 -5.37
CA ALA A 23 30.57 13.51 -6.28
C ALA A 23 31.76 14.47 -6.33
N SER A 24 31.49 15.77 -6.39
CA SER A 24 32.52 16.82 -6.35
C SER A 24 33.31 16.79 -5.04
N ALA A 25 32.63 16.67 -3.91
CA ALA A 25 33.27 16.57 -2.59
C ALA A 25 34.17 15.35 -2.43
N LEU A 26 33.79 14.24 -3.08
CA LEU A 26 34.52 12.99 -3.07
C LEU A 26 35.58 12.88 -4.18
N ASN A 27 35.72 13.92 -5.02
CA ASN A 27 36.60 13.93 -6.21
C ASN A 27 36.32 12.77 -7.19
N VAL A 28 35.04 12.43 -7.38
CA VAL A 28 34.54 11.37 -8.29
C VAL A 28 33.49 11.93 -9.24
N THR A 29 33.78 13.10 -9.81
CA THR A 29 32.85 13.87 -10.67
C THR A 29 32.38 13.08 -11.88
N ASP A 30 33.27 12.29 -12.50
CA ASP A 30 32.94 11.49 -13.69
C ASP A 30 31.90 10.42 -13.33
N GLN A 31 32.07 9.73 -12.20
CA GLN A 31 31.10 8.74 -11.70
C GLN A 31 29.75 9.38 -11.35
N GLY A 32 29.77 10.61 -10.78
CA GLY A 32 28.57 11.37 -10.52
C GLY A 32 27.81 11.72 -11.80
N ALA A 33 28.52 12.21 -12.82
CA ALA A 33 27.96 12.56 -14.12
C ALA A 33 27.40 11.32 -14.84
N GLU A 34 28.13 10.20 -14.86
CA GLU A 34 27.66 8.93 -15.43
C GLU A 34 26.36 8.44 -14.76
N LEU A 35 26.28 8.56 -13.43
CA LEU A 35 25.10 8.16 -12.66
C LEU A 35 23.88 9.02 -12.99
N ILE A 36 24.05 10.34 -13.04
CA ILE A 36 22.99 11.29 -13.40
C ILE A 36 22.52 11.05 -14.83
N LEU A 37 23.45 10.85 -15.77
CA LEU A 37 23.12 10.53 -17.17
C LEU A 37 22.29 9.23 -17.25
N SER A 38 22.67 8.19 -16.51
CA SER A 38 21.91 6.94 -16.44
C SER A 38 20.46 7.17 -15.95
N TYR A 39 20.28 7.98 -14.90
CA TYR A 39 18.95 8.29 -14.35
C TYR A 39 18.10 9.10 -15.32
N ARG A 40 18.66 10.16 -15.92
CA ARG A 40 17.95 10.97 -16.92
C ARG A 40 17.54 10.13 -18.12
N SER A 41 18.41 9.24 -18.60
CA SER A 41 18.09 8.33 -19.72
C SER A 41 16.89 7.42 -19.40
N ARG A 42 16.85 6.87 -18.18
CA ARG A 42 15.73 6.02 -17.73
C ARG A 42 14.42 6.80 -17.64
N LEU A 43 14.45 8.02 -17.11
CA LEU A 43 13.27 8.89 -17.04
C LEU A 43 12.78 9.33 -18.42
N GLN A 44 13.70 9.73 -19.31
CA GLN A 44 13.38 10.13 -20.68
C GLN A 44 12.73 9.00 -21.48
N ARG A 45 13.14 7.75 -21.24
CA ARG A 45 12.49 6.57 -21.83
C ARG A 45 11.03 6.48 -21.39
N ILE A 46 10.75 6.60 -20.09
CA ILE A 46 9.37 6.56 -19.56
C ILE A 46 8.56 7.68 -20.18
N GLU A 47 9.09 8.91 -20.20
CA GLU A 47 8.42 10.06 -20.81
C GLU A 47 8.09 9.80 -22.29
N SER A 48 9.03 9.22 -23.04
CA SER A 48 8.82 8.86 -24.45
C SER A 48 7.70 7.84 -24.63
N GLU A 49 7.60 6.83 -23.76
CA GLU A 49 6.50 5.86 -23.78
C GLU A 49 5.16 6.48 -23.36
N VAL A 50 5.16 7.34 -22.33
CA VAL A 50 3.96 8.11 -21.92
C VAL A 50 3.42 8.94 -23.07
N ASN A 51 4.31 9.55 -23.86
CA ASN A 51 3.93 10.40 -25.01
C ASN A 51 3.31 9.62 -26.19
N LYS A 52 3.53 8.29 -26.25
CA LYS A 52 2.91 7.39 -27.24
C LYS A 52 1.51 6.93 -26.83
N LEU A 53 1.14 7.07 -25.55
CA LEU A 53 -0.18 6.67 -25.07
C LEU A 53 -1.28 7.55 -25.67
N ASP A 54 -2.50 7.01 -25.72
CA ASP A 54 -3.68 7.71 -26.20
C ASP A 54 -3.93 8.98 -25.38
N LYS A 55 -3.80 10.14 -26.06
CA LYS A 55 -3.96 11.46 -25.44
C LYS A 55 -5.40 11.80 -25.11
N THR A 56 -6.36 11.02 -25.60
CA THR A 56 -7.78 11.18 -25.23
C THR A 56 -8.07 10.63 -23.82
N GLN A 57 -7.22 9.73 -23.31
CA GLN A 57 -7.33 9.22 -21.95
C GLN A 57 -6.60 10.15 -20.96
N PRO A 58 -7.26 10.59 -19.87
CA PRO A 58 -6.59 11.39 -18.86
C PRO A 58 -5.47 10.60 -18.16
N ARG A 59 -4.45 11.32 -17.69
CA ARG A 59 -3.45 10.76 -16.78
C ARG A 59 -4.11 10.44 -15.44
N PRO A 60 -3.92 9.24 -14.85
CA PRO A 60 -4.53 8.85 -13.60
C PRO A 60 -4.02 9.73 -12.46
N THR A 61 -4.92 10.10 -11.56
CA THR A 61 -4.57 10.79 -10.33
C THR A 61 -4.14 9.80 -9.25
N VAL A 62 -3.03 10.10 -8.57
CA VAL A 62 -2.43 9.24 -7.55
C VAL A 62 -2.34 10.00 -6.23
N LEU A 63 -2.98 9.46 -5.19
CA LEU A 63 -2.76 9.87 -3.80
C LEU A 63 -1.77 8.89 -3.15
N SER A 64 -0.79 9.42 -2.41
CA SER A 64 0.17 8.61 -1.66
C SER A 64 0.10 8.97 -0.18
N LEU A 65 -0.21 7.99 0.66
CA LEU A 65 -0.24 8.14 2.12
C LEU A 65 1.06 7.58 2.71
N GLU A 66 1.84 8.47 3.32
CA GLU A 66 3.08 8.16 4.06
C GLU A 66 2.83 8.04 5.58
N GLY A 67 1.60 8.32 6.01
CA GLY A 67 1.09 8.05 7.36
C GLY A 67 -0.38 7.61 7.29
N LEU A 68 -0.75 6.62 8.10
CA LEU A 68 -2.12 6.07 8.14
C LEU A 68 -2.93 6.60 9.34
N ALA A 69 -2.25 7.00 10.41
CA ALA A 69 -2.85 7.61 11.60
C ALA A 69 -1.79 8.49 12.32
N PRO A 70 -1.79 9.83 12.15
CA PRO A 70 -2.67 10.60 11.27
C PRO A 70 -2.45 10.32 9.77
N LEU A 71 -3.43 10.68 8.93
CA LEU A 71 -3.29 10.61 7.48
C LEU A 71 -2.32 11.69 7.00
N CYS A 72 -1.25 11.29 6.31
CA CYS A 72 -0.20 12.23 5.89
C CYS A 72 0.24 11.98 4.45
N THR A 73 0.48 13.05 3.71
CA THR A 73 1.25 13.01 2.46
C THR A 73 2.72 13.33 2.73
N GLY A 74 3.64 12.75 1.95
CA GLY A 74 5.07 13.01 2.12
C GLY A 74 5.60 14.26 1.43
N GLY A 75 4.85 14.83 0.48
CA GLY A 75 5.31 15.97 -0.32
C GLY A 75 6.65 15.74 -1.02
N HIS A 76 7.51 16.76 -1.00
CA HIS A 76 8.86 16.79 -1.54
C HIS A 76 8.90 16.32 -3.01
N TRP A 77 9.69 15.28 -3.31
CA TRP A 77 9.85 14.75 -4.66
C TRP A 77 8.68 13.84 -5.08
N LEU A 78 7.76 13.45 -4.19
CA LEU A 78 6.68 12.51 -4.53
C LEU A 78 5.80 13.00 -5.70
N PRO A 79 5.38 14.27 -5.76
CA PRO A 79 4.69 14.77 -6.95
C PRO A 79 5.56 14.71 -8.22
N ASN A 80 6.87 14.93 -8.13
CA ASN A 80 7.77 14.75 -9.27
C ASN A 80 7.79 13.29 -9.73
N LEU A 81 7.83 12.31 -8.81
CA LEU A 81 7.82 10.90 -9.18
C LEU A 81 6.52 10.50 -9.89
N LYS A 82 5.37 10.96 -9.36
CA LYS A 82 4.06 10.73 -9.98
C LYS A 82 4.02 11.32 -11.38
N HIS A 83 4.48 12.56 -11.55
CA HIS A 83 4.55 13.20 -12.85
C HIS A 83 5.44 12.44 -13.83
N ALA A 84 6.66 12.09 -13.40
CA ALA A 84 7.64 11.36 -14.21
C ALA A 84 7.15 9.96 -14.62
N SER A 85 6.26 9.34 -13.84
CA SER A 85 5.63 8.06 -14.18
C SER A 85 4.47 8.17 -15.18
N GLY A 86 4.12 9.39 -15.62
CA GLY A 86 2.97 9.66 -16.48
C GLY A 86 1.64 9.79 -15.74
N CYS A 87 1.66 9.97 -14.42
CA CYS A 87 0.49 10.18 -13.58
C CYS A 87 0.37 11.66 -13.16
N LYS A 88 -0.66 12.00 -12.38
CA LYS A 88 -0.84 13.30 -11.72
C LYS A 88 -0.96 13.12 -10.22
N ASP A 89 -0.56 14.12 -9.45
CA ASP A 89 -0.87 14.17 -8.03
C ASP A 89 -2.36 14.44 -7.83
N ALA A 90 -3.04 13.66 -6.97
CA ALA A 90 -4.47 13.79 -6.75
C ALA A 90 -4.87 15.09 -6.03
N LEU A 91 -3.97 15.67 -5.23
CA LEU A 91 -4.22 16.93 -4.52
C LEU A 91 -3.74 18.16 -5.32
N GLY A 92 -3.17 17.94 -6.52
CA GLY A 92 -2.61 19.01 -7.33
C GLY A 92 -1.28 19.56 -6.80
N ASP A 93 -0.61 18.83 -5.90
CA ASP A 93 0.69 19.23 -5.37
C ASP A 93 1.78 19.17 -6.46
N GLU A 94 2.77 20.05 -6.35
CA GLU A 94 3.96 20.08 -7.20
C GLU A 94 5.21 19.68 -6.40
N GLY A 95 6.31 19.41 -7.11
CA GLY A 95 7.58 19.05 -6.48
C GLY A 95 8.08 20.11 -5.50
N GLY A 96 8.63 19.67 -4.38
CA GLY A 96 9.14 20.55 -3.31
C GLY A 96 8.06 20.99 -2.31
N CYS A 97 6.80 20.55 -2.45
CA CYS A 97 5.76 20.82 -1.47
C CYS A 97 6.09 20.19 -0.10
N ALA A 98 5.55 20.73 0.98
CA ALA A 98 5.74 20.14 2.31
C ALA A 98 4.92 18.86 2.50
N ALA A 99 5.42 17.95 3.34
CA ALA A 99 4.58 16.92 3.93
C ALA A 99 3.44 17.58 4.74
N ARG A 100 2.21 17.08 4.61
CA ARG A 100 1.07 17.61 5.35
C ARG A 100 0.17 16.52 5.89
N ILE A 101 -0.41 16.79 7.05
CA ILE A 101 -1.55 16.04 7.57
C ILE A 101 -2.77 16.46 6.75
N ILE A 102 -3.53 15.49 6.24
CA ILE A 102 -4.73 15.72 5.44
C ILE A 102 -5.95 15.08 6.09
N THR A 103 -7.14 15.54 5.75
CA THR A 103 -8.39 14.97 6.26
C THR A 103 -9.04 14.01 5.28
N TRP A 104 -10.00 13.21 5.76
CA TRP A 104 -10.81 12.36 4.89
C TRP A 104 -11.64 13.18 3.89
N GLU A 105 -12.11 14.36 4.28
CA GLU A 105 -12.84 15.26 3.38
C GLU A 105 -11.99 15.72 2.20
N GLU A 106 -10.71 16.07 2.44
CA GLU A 106 -9.77 16.40 1.36
C GLU A 106 -9.54 15.21 0.43
N ILE A 107 -9.38 14.00 0.99
CA ILE A 107 -9.18 12.77 0.21
C ILE A 107 -10.42 12.46 -0.66
N LEU A 108 -11.62 12.57 -0.09
CA LEU A 108 -12.87 12.31 -0.79
C LEU A 108 -13.15 13.37 -1.86
N ALA A 109 -12.78 14.63 -1.63
CA ALA A 109 -12.90 15.69 -2.62
C ALA A 109 -11.95 15.48 -3.81
N ALA A 110 -10.74 14.97 -3.55
CA ALA A 110 -9.76 14.63 -4.59
C ALA A 110 -10.12 13.36 -5.38
N ASP A 111 -10.80 12.41 -4.75
CA ASP A 111 -11.29 11.13 -5.31
C ASP A 111 -10.30 10.46 -6.29
N PRO A 112 -9.12 10.04 -5.78
CA PRO A 112 -8.01 9.60 -6.62
C PRO A 112 -8.36 8.34 -7.43
N ASP A 113 -7.82 8.25 -8.65
CA ASP A 113 -7.93 7.02 -9.46
C ASP A 113 -7.15 5.86 -8.84
N ILE A 114 -6.08 6.18 -8.10
CA ILE A 114 -5.13 5.24 -7.48
C ILE A 114 -4.74 5.73 -6.09
N LEU A 115 -4.80 4.84 -5.10
CA LEU A 115 -4.30 5.06 -3.75
C LEU A 115 -3.03 4.22 -3.52
N VAL A 116 -1.95 4.89 -3.11
CA VAL A 116 -0.68 4.26 -2.71
C VAL A 116 -0.50 4.44 -1.21
N LEU A 117 -0.17 3.35 -0.52
CA LEU A 117 0.16 3.33 0.89
C LEU A 117 1.65 2.99 1.01
N SER A 118 2.44 3.93 1.50
CA SER A 118 3.90 3.77 1.62
C SER A 118 4.39 4.45 2.90
N PRO A 119 4.00 4.00 4.10
CA PRO A 119 4.40 4.69 5.31
C PRO A 119 5.92 4.69 5.51
N CYS A 120 6.50 5.86 5.78
CA CYS A 120 7.94 6.12 5.73
C CYS A 120 8.83 5.31 6.70
N SER A 121 8.22 4.52 7.59
CA SER A 121 8.88 3.67 8.59
C SER A 121 8.31 2.25 8.67
N ALA A 122 7.52 1.83 7.68
CA ALA A 122 6.87 0.52 7.65
C ALA A 122 7.21 -0.24 6.38
N SER A 123 7.56 -1.53 6.56
CA SER A 123 7.62 -2.46 5.43
C SER A 123 6.22 -2.73 4.86
N PRO A 124 6.10 -3.23 3.62
CA PRO A 124 4.81 -3.63 3.06
C PRO A 124 4.00 -4.56 3.97
N ALA A 125 4.65 -5.55 4.59
CA ALA A 125 4.01 -6.47 5.53
C ALA A 125 3.47 -5.77 6.79
N ARG A 126 4.21 -4.78 7.32
CA ARG A 126 3.75 -3.99 8.46
C ARG A 126 2.58 -3.09 8.05
N THR A 127 2.67 -2.40 6.92
CA THR A 127 1.58 -1.58 6.36
C THR A 127 0.31 -2.41 6.18
N LEU A 128 0.45 -3.65 5.70
CA LEU A 128 -0.66 -4.58 5.55
C LEU A 128 -1.34 -4.91 6.90
N SER A 129 -0.56 -5.09 7.98
CA SER A 129 -1.12 -5.30 9.32
C SER A 129 -1.85 -4.07 9.88
N GLU A 130 -1.45 -2.87 9.45
CA GLU A 130 -1.98 -1.57 9.89
C GLU A 130 -3.13 -1.07 8.99
N ILE A 131 -3.49 -1.78 7.93
CA ILE A 131 -4.53 -1.36 6.97
C ILE A 131 -5.91 -1.17 7.61
N HIS A 132 -6.15 -1.84 8.74
CA HIS A 132 -7.37 -1.70 9.54
C HIS A 132 -7.61 -0.25 10.00
N LEU A 133 -6.54 0.56 10.14
CA LEU A 133 -6.63 1.98 10.50
C LEU A 133 -7.40 2.79 9.44
N LEU A 134 -7.27 2.42 8.17
CA LEU A 134 -8.07 3.00 7.09
C LEU A 134 -9.43 2.31 6.97
N ALA A 135 -9.43 0.97 7.00
CA ALA A 135 -10.64 0.19 6.74
C ALA A 135 -11.71 0.32 7.83
N SER A 136 -11.37 0.82 9.03
CA SER A 136 -12.33 1.13 10.08
C SER A 136 -13.17 2.38 9.83
N THR A 137 -12.82 3.21 8.84
CA THR A 137 -13.58 4.42 8.49
C THR A 137 -14.49 4.17 7.29
N SER A 138 -15.65 4.83 7.24
CA SER A 138 -16.60 4.65 6.13
C SER A 138 -16.10 5.30 4.84
N GLU A 139 -15.30 6.36 5.00
CA GLU A 139 -14.74 7.21 3.96
C GLU A 139 -13.80 6.42 3.06
N PHE A 140 -13.00 5.52 3.64
CA PHE A 140 -12.14 4.62 2.87
C PHE A 140 -12.92 3.85 1.80
N TRP A 141 -14.06 3.29 2.17
CA TRP A 141 -14.88 2.46 1.27
C TRP A 141 -15.68 3.26 0.23
N LYS A 142 -15.83 4.57 0.41
CA LYS A 142 -16.52 5.45 -0.55
C LYS A 142 -15.65 5.80 -1.76
N MET A 143 -14.33 5.71 -1.66
CA MET A 143 -13.42 6.09 -2.74
C MET A 143 -13.51 5.15 -3.95
N ARG A 144 -13.49 5.70 -5.17
CA ARG A 144 -13.56 4.91 -6.41
C ARG A 144 -12.37 3.96 -6.55
N CYS A 145 -11.16 4.40 -6.19
CA CYS A 145 -9.98 3.55 -6.25
C CYS A 145 -10.10 2.30 -5.37
N VAL A 146 -10.72 2.41 -4.18
CA VAL A 146 -10.93 1.27 -3.28
C VAL A 146 -11.94 0.30 -3.89
N GLN A 147 -13.08 0.81 -4.38
CA GLN A 147 -14.11 -0.02 -5.02
C GLN A 147 -13.59 -0.76 -6.25
N ARG A 148 -12.67 -0.15 -7.01
CA ARG A 148 -12.06 -0.71 -8.22
C ARG A 148 -10.82 -1.58 -7.97
N GLY A 149 -10.36 -1.72 -6.72
CA GLY A 149 -9.12 -2.47 -6.44
C GLY A 149 -7.84 -1.75 -6.87
N ASN A 150 -7.87 -0.42 -7.00
CA ASN A 150 -6.70 0.42 -7.32
C ASN A 150 -6.04 0.96 -6.03
N VAL A 151 -5.82 0.07 -5.07
CA VAL A 151 -5.09 0.37 -3.83
C VAL A 151 -3.82 -0.46 -3.80
N TYR A 152 -2.70 0.21 -3.57
CA TYR A 152 -1.38 -0.39 -3.60
C TYR A 152 -0.65 -0.14 -2.29
N ILE A 153 0.14 -1.11 -1.83
CA ILE A 153 1.12 -0.93 -0.77
C ILE A 153 2.49 -1.01 -1.42
N PHE A 154 3.33 0.00 -1.20
CA PHE A 154 4.71 0.01 -1.68
C PHE A 154 5.72 0.07 -0.53
N ASP A 155 6.90 -0.50 -0.76
CA ASP A 155 8.06 -0.31 0.10
C ASP A 155 8.51 1.15 0.07
N HIS A 156 8.57 1.75 1.25
CA HIS A 156 8.92 3.16 1.39
C HIS A 156 10.35 3.47 0.93
N GLY A 157 11.24 2.49 0.79
CA GLY A 157 12.63 2.71 0.37
C GLY A 157 12.77 3.32 -1.02
N CYS A 158 11.75 3.20 -1.88
CA CYS A 158 11.68 3.83 -3.20
C CYS A 158 11.05 5.24 -3.20
N PHE A 159 10.48 5.68 -2.06
CA PHE A 159 9.64 6.88 -1.98
C PHE A 159 10.05 7.86 -0.88
N SER A 160 10.68 7.39 0.20
CA SER A 160 10.92 8.17 1.42
C SER A 160 12.35 8.71 1.58
N ARG A 161 13.25 8.42 0.63
CA ARG A 161 14.65 8.85 0.69
C ARG A 161 15.07 9.50 -0.63
N PRO A 162 15.67 10.70 -0.60
CA PRO A 162 16.12 11.35 -1.82
C PRO A 162 17.43 10.70 -2.28
N GLY A 163 17.34 9.83 -3.28
CA GLY A 163 18.50 9.12 -3.78
C GLY A 163 18.20 8.17 -4.95
N PRO A 164 19.16 7.30 -5.29
CA PRO A 164 19.09 6.38 -6.43
C PRO A 164 17.77 5.63 -6.64
N ARG A 165 17.15 5.19 -5.54
CA ARG A 165 15.93 4.36 -5.58
C ARG A 165 14.68 5.13 -6.01
N LEU A 166 14.71 6.47 -6.06
CA LEU A 166 13.58 7.25 -6.58
C LEU A 166 13.25 6.88 -8.02
N ILE A 167 14.26 6.61 -8.85
CA ILE A 167 14.07 6.21 -10.25
C ILE A 167 13.37 4.86 -10.36
N GLU A 168 13.69 3.94 -9.44
CA GLU A 168 12.99 2.65 -9.35
C GLU A 168 11.52 2.85 -8.96
N GLY A 169 11.22 3.80 -8.06
CA GLY A 169 9.85 4.18 -7.72
C GLY A 169 9.07 4.71 -8.93
N VAL A 170 9.69 5.56 -9.76
CA VAL A 170 9.07 6.05 -11.01
C VAL A 170 8.78 4.91 -11.97
N GLU A 171 9.75 4.02 -12.20
CA GLU A 171 9.59 2.86 -13.09
C GLU A 171 8.49 1.92 -12.60
N MET A 172 8.43 1.66 -11.30
CA MET A 172 7.41 0.81 -10.70
C MET A 172 6.00 1.39 -10.88
N MET A 173 5.83 2.70 -10.66
CA MET A 173 4.55 3.37 -10.90
C MET A 173 4.18 3.38 -12.39
N ALA A 174 5.15 3.63 -13.28
CA ALA A 174 4.90 3.63 -14.72
C ALA A 174 4.47 2.24 -15.22
N ALA A 175 5.11 1.18 -14.71
CA ALA A 175 4.74 -0.20 -15.01
C ALA A 175 3.33 -0.54 -14.51
N LEU A 176 3.02 -0.23 -13.25
CA LEU A 176 1.74 -0.62 -12.64
C LEU A 176 0.55 0.22 -13.12
N PHE A 177 0.75 1.51 -13.33
CA PHE A 177 -0.36 2.46 -13.53
C PHE A 177 -0.53 2.85 -14.99
N ARG A 178 0.53 2.72 -15.80
CA ARG A 178 0.54 3.11 -17.22
C ARG A 178 0.93 1.96 -18.14
N ASN A 179 1.21 0.77 -17.62
CA ASN A 179 1.66 -0.41 -18.37
C ASN A 179 2.96 -0.14 -19.18
N ILE A 180 3.84 0.72 -18.66
CA ILE A 180 5.13 1.05 -19.26
C ILE A 180 6.20 0.21 -18.57
N LEU A 181 6.54 -0.92 -19.18
CA LEU A 181 7.46 -1.87 -18.59
C LEU A 181 8.93 -1.40 -18.64
N PRO A 182 9.78 -1.84 -17.70
CA PRO A 182 11.23 -1.67 -17.80
C PRO A 182 11.80 -2.37 -19.04
N MET A 183 13.05 -2.02 -19.41
CA MET A 183 13.74 -2.71 -20.50
C MET A 183 13.84 -4.21 -20.22
N GLU A 184 13.76 -5.02 -21.27
CA GLU A 184 13.67 -6.49 -21.15
C GLU A 184 14.84 -7.08 -20.35
N GLN A 185 16.05 -6.55 -20.56
CA GLN A 185 17.26 -6.93 -19.82
C GLN A 185 17.19 -6.68 -18.30
N ASP A 186 16.38 -5.72 -17.85
CA ASP A 186 16.21 -5.38 -16.44
C ASP A 186 14.95 -6.01 -15.82
N ARG A 187 14.07 -6.56 -16.66
CA ARG A 187 12.72 -6.99 -16.25
C ARG A 187 12.72 -8.13 -15.24
N SER A 188 13.57 -9.14 -15.42
CA SER A 188 13.63 -10.28 -14.48
C SER A 188 14.10 -9.84 -13.09
N ARG A 189 15.19 -9.08 -13.03
CA ARG A 189 15.76 -8.52 -11.81
C ARG A 189 14.79 -7.59 -11.09
N LEU A 190 14.12 -6.71 -11.84
CA LEU A 190 13.15 -5.78 -11.27
C LEU A 190 11.88 -6.48 -10.82
N ASN A 191 11.38 -7.48 -11.56
CA ASN A 191 10.22 -8.27 -11.15
C ASN A 191 10.47 -9.01 -9.83
N GLU A 192 11.62 -9.68 -9.68
CA GLU A 192 11.95 -10.39 -8.44
C GLU A 192 11.98 -9.42 -7.25
N LYS A 193 12.59 -8.24 -7.44
CA LYS A 193 12.65 -7.21 -6.41
C LYS A 193 11.26 -6.63 -6.09
N TRP A 194 10.54 -6.18 -7.10
CA TRP A 194 9.24 -5.51 -6.94
C TRP A 194 8.14 -6.44 -6.45
N SER A 195 8.26 -7.76 -6.67
CA SER A 195 7.30 -8.74 -6.14
C SER A 195 7.14 -8.67 -4.61
N LYS A 196 8.20 -8.30 -3.89
CA LYS A 196 8.22 -8.16 -2.43
C LYS A 196 7.92 -6.72 -1.98
N ASP A 197 8.22 -5.76 -2.86
CA ASP A 197 8.12 -4.33 -2.57
C ASP A 197 6.74 -3.74 -2.94
N ALA A 198 5.88 -4.48 -3.66
CA ALA A 198 4.59 -3.97 -4.11
C ALA A 198 3.46 -5.01 -3.98
N LEU A 199 2.42 -4.63 -3.24
CA LEU A 199 1.18 -5.39 -3.09
C LEU A 199 -0.01 -4.62 -3.67
N LYS A 200 -0.98 -5.32 -4.25
CA LYS A 200 -2.23 -4.75 -4.79
C LYS A 200 -3.45 -5.35 -4.10
N TYR A 201 -4.38 -4.49 -3.73
CA TYR A 201 -5.70 -4.87 -3.24
C TYR A 201 -6.59 -5.42 -4.36
N GLU A 202 -7.14 -6.61 -4.17
CA GLU A 202 -8.11 -7.20 -5.08
C GLU A 202 -9.53 -7.15 -4.49
N CYS A 203 -10.43 -6.42 -5.16
CA CYS A 203 -11.84 -6.40 -4.79
C CYS A 203 -12.56 -7.62 -5.39
N ARG A 204 -12.68 -8.71 -4.63
CA ARG A 204 -13.50 -9.86 -5.06
C ARG A 204 -14.98 -9.59 -4.80
N THR A 205 -15.74 -9.28 -5.84
CA THR A 205 -17.18 -9.55 -5.85
C THR A 205 -17.35 -11.04 -6.17
N ARG A 206 -17.80 -11.84 -5.19
CA ARG A 206 -18.30 -13.19 -5.47
C ARG A 206 -19.57 -13.04 -6.31
N MET A 207 -19.46 -13.07 -7.63
CA MET A 207 -20.61 -13.37 -8.47
C MET A 207 -21.01 -14.81 -8.17
N LYS A 208 -22.17 -15.02 -7.55
CA LYS A 208 -22.82 -16.34 -7.52
C LYS A 208 -23.10 -16.73 -8.97
N LYS A 209 -22.19 -17.45 -9.62
CA LYS A 209 -22.56 -18.36 -10.70
C LYS A 209 -23.09 -19.63 -10.04
N ASP A 210 -24.21 -20.10 -10.58
CA ASP A 210 -24.98 -21.29 -10.21
C ASP A 210 -26.10 -21.06 -9.19
N CYS A 211 -27.00 -20.14 -9.50
CA CYS A 211 -28.41 -20.37 -9.22
C CYS A 211 -29.06 -20.84 -10.52
N ASN A 212 -29.21 -22.15 -10.69
CA ASN A 212 -30.13 -22.70 -11.67
C ASN A 212 -31.57 -22.41 -11.21
N GLU A 213 -32.36 -21.89 -12.16
CA GLU A 213 -33.82 -21.79 -12.19
C GLU A 213 -34.48 -20.62 -11.43
N ASN A 214 -35.00 -19.70 -12.25
CA ASN A 214 -36.04 -18.68 -11.98
C ASN A 214 -35.75 -17.60 -10.94
N CYS A 215 -34.94 -16.60 -11.30
CA CYS A 215 -34.99 -15.28 -10.67
C CYS A 215 -35.54 -14.25 -11.66
N THR A 216 -36.71 -13.69 -11.35
CA THR A 216 -37.33 -12.58 -12.08
C THR A 216 -36.64 -11.25 -11.78
N ASP A 217 -36.56 -10.39 -12.79
CA ASP A 217 -35.74 -9.17 -12.94
C ASP A 217 -35.92 -8.01 -11.92
N ASN A 218 -36.24 -8.23 -10.65
CA ASN A 218 -36.47 -7.13 -9.70
C ASN A 218 -35.68 -7.13 -8.37
N ASP A 219 -34.73 -8.03 -8.13
CA ASP A 219 -33.96 -8.02 -6.88
C ASP A 219 -32.46 -8.27 -7.08
N VAL A 220 -31.71 -7.23 -7.45
CA VAL A 220 -30.25 -7.22 -7.26
C VAL A 220 -29.78 -5.82 -6.84
N SER A 221 -29.82 -5.56 -5.54
CA SER A 221 -28.93 -4.56 -4.95
C SER A 221 -27.56 -5.22 -4.71
N PRO A 222 -26.45 -4.69 -5.26
CA PRO A 222 -25.12 -5.21 -4.99
C PRO A 222 -24.69 -4.78 -3.59
N ALA A 223 -25.12 -5.51 -2.57
CA ALA A 223 -24.64 -5.32 -1.21
C ALA A 223 -23.23 -5.91 -1.10
N THR A 224 -22.21 -5.11 -1.42
CA THR A 224 -20.80 -5.46 -1.25
C THR A 224 -20.49 -5.51 0.25
N SER A 225 -20.61 -6.68 0.86
CA SER A 225 -20.27 -6.86 2.28
C SER A 225 -18.74 -6.91 2.45
N HIS A 226 -18.13 -5.77 2.79
CA HIS A 226 -16.70 -5.68 3.07
C HIS A 226 -16.43 -6.01 4.55
N CYS A 227 -15.78 -7.14 4.83
CA CYS A 227 -15.27 -7.45 6.18
C CYS A 227 -13.80 -7.04 6.27
N THR A 228 -13.45 -6.22 7.26
CA THR A 228 -12.08 -5.71 7.48
C THR A 228 -11.04 -6.79 7.77
N THR A 229 -11.43 -7.91 8.42
CA THR A 229 -10.51 -9.03 8.71
C THR A 229 -10.10 -9.79 7.45
N GLU A 230 -10.85 -9.64 6.35
CA GLU A 230 -10.55 -10.23 5.04
C GLU A 230 -9.72 -9.28 4.16
N LEU A 231 -9.52 -8.03 4.56
CA LEU A 231 -8.90 -7.03 3.69
C LEU A 231 -7.40 -7.31 3.48
N ALA A 232 -6.68 -7.68 4.54
CA ALA A 232 -5.26 -8.00 4.42
C ALA A 232 -5.02 -9.20 3.48
N SER A 233 -5.87 -10.23 3.54
CA SER A 233 -5.81 -11.40 2.65
C SER A 233 -6.18 -11.10 1.19
N ARG A 234 -6.69 -9.90 0.89
CA ARG A 234 -7.00 -9.47 -0.48
C ARG A 234 -5.83 -8.75 -1.14
N PHE A 235 -4.74 -8.51 -0.42
CA PHE A 235 -3.51 -8.00 -1.02
C PHE A 235 -2.67 -9.14 -1.57
N HIS A 236 -2.23 -8.99 -2.80
CA HIS A 236 -1.40 -9.96 -3.50
C HIS A 236 -0.19 -9.25 -4.12
N SER A 237 0.89 -9.99 -4.39
CA SER A 237 2.05 -9.42 -5.08
C SER A 237 1.65 -8.85 -6.45
N CYS A 238 2.13 -7.66 -6.78
CA CYS A 238 1.85 -7.02 -8.06
C CYS A 238 2.51 -7.71 -9.26
N PHE A 239 3.56 -8.52 -9.04
CA PHE A 239 4.47 -9.00 -10.08
C PHE A 239 4.71 -10.52 -10.06
N GLU A 240 3.92 -11.27 -9.28
CA GLU A 240 3.86 -12.74 -9.41
C GLU A 240 2.86 -13.14 -10.50
N ASP A 241 3.20 -14.14 -11.32
CA ASP A 241 2.26 -14.76 -12.22
C ASP A 241 1.07 -15.29 -11.41
N SER A 242 -0.15 -15.10 -11.92
CA SER A 242 -1.39 -15.54 -11.29
C SER A 242 -1.51 -17.07 -11.27
N CYS A 243 -0.70 -17.72 -10.44
CA CYS A 243 -0.74 -19.14 -10.14
C CYS A 243 -0.35 -19.34 -8.67
N ASN A 244 -1.37 -19.59 -7.84
CA ASN A 244 -1.27 -20.09 -6.47
C ASN A 244 -0.43 -19.25 -5.49
N ILE A 245 -1.02 -18.16 -4.99
CA ILE A 245 -0.73 -17.75 -3.62
C ILE A 245 -1.40 -18.78 -2.71
N ASN A 246 -0.66 -19.83 -2.35
CA ASN A 246 -0.91 -20.52 -1.10
C ASN A 246 -0.63 -19.49 0.00
N ILE A 247 -1.70 -18.96 0.57
CA ILE A 247 -1.66 -18.20 1.81
C ILE A 247 -1.31 -19.20 2.92
N ASP A 248 -0.04 -19.58 3.01
CA ASP A 248 0.55 -20.03 4.28
C ASP A 248 0.93 -18.77 5.07
N VAL A 249 -0.09 -17.99 5.43
CA VAL A 249 0.05 -16.92 6.41
C VAL A 249 0.04 -17.59 7.78
N ILE A 250 1.26 -17.69 8.32
CA ILE A 250 1.59 -17.87 9.74
C ILE A 250 1.38 -19.30 10.26
N GLU A 251 2.28 -20.20 9.88
CA GLU A 251 2.71 -21.24 10.82
C GLU A 251 4.13 -20.94 11.33
N ASN A 252 4.19 -20.70 12.64
CA ASN A 252 5.30 -21.00 13.54
C ASN A 252 6.63 -20.25 13.38
N SER A 253 6.90 -19.35 14.31
CA SER A 253 8.20 -19.38 15.01
C SER A 253 8.02 -19.43 16.53
N SER A 254 8.20 -20.65 17.05
CA SER A 254 8.59 -21.06 18.40
C SER A 254 7.78 -20.59 19.62
N PHE A 255 6.83 -21.41 20.09
CA PHE A 255 6.44 -21.46 21.50
C PHE A 255 6.84 -22.80 22.13
N ALA A 256 7.79 -22.72 23.07
CA ALA A 256 8.15 -23.82 23.95
C ALA A 256 6.96 -24.18 24.84
N ARG A 257 6.70 -25.49 24.96
CA ARG A 257 5.62 -26.09 25.74
C ARG A 257 5.82 -25.83 27.23
N ASP A 258 4.89 -25.13 27.88
CA ASP A 258 4.64 -25.34 29.32
C ASP A 258 3.20 -24.99 29.75
N LYS A 259 2.55 -25.93 30.46
CA LYS A 259 1.10 -26.18 30.44
C LYS A 259 0.30 -25.62 31.63
N LYS A 260 0.70 -24.51 32.28
CA LYS A 260 0.16 -24.17 33.63
C LYS A 260 -0.39 -22.76 33.89
N VAL A 261 -0.67 -21.92 32.89
CA VAL A 261 -1.21 -20.55 33.11
C VAL A 261 -2.50 -20.26 32.32
N VAL A 262 -3.38 -21.25 32.18
CA VAL A 262 -4.68 -21.11 31.46
C VAL A 262 -5.76 -20.42 32.32
N GLY A 263 -5.51 -20.16 33.60
CA GLY A 263 -6.60 -19.88 34.56
C GLY A 263 -7.01 -18.42 34.74
N ALA A 264 -6.20 -17.44 34.34
CA ALA A 264 -6.57 -16.06 34.61
C ALA A 264 -5.76 -15.15 33.74
N LEU A 265 -6.52 -14.32 33.03
CA LEU A 265 -6.05 -13.10 32.46
C LEU A 265 -5.32 -13.36 31.12
N GLU A 266 -6.07 -13.10 30.06
CA GLU A 266 -5.76 -12.51 28.76
C GLU A 266 -6.86 -11.38 28.69
N LEU A 267 -6.62 -10.07 28.38
CA LEU A 267 -7.59 -8.89 28.35
C LEU A 267 -7.94 -8.43 26.91
N CYS A 268 -9.18 -8.51 26.45
CA CYS A 268 -9.69 -8.29 25.07
C CYS A 268 -9.07 -7.15 24.20
N HIS A 269 -8.59 -7.48 22.98
CA HIS A 269 -8.76 -6.73 21.74
C HIS A 269 -9.47 -7.57 20.66
N VAL A 270 -10.79 -7.40 20.60
CA VAL A 270 -11.67 -7.88 19.53
C VAL A 270 -11.75 -6.79 18.48
N THR A 271 -10.94 -6.83 17.43
CA THR A 271 -11.15 -5.94 16.30
C THR A 271 -12.14 -6.59 15.32
N ARG A 272 -13.44 -6.56 15.70
CA ARG A 272 -14.55 -6.67 14.75
C ARG A 272 -14.65 -5.32 14.04
N CYS A 273 -14.26 -5.22 12.77
CA CYS A 273 -14.69 -4.06 11.98
C CYS A 273 -15.66 -4.56 10.89
N THR A 274 -16.95 -4.46 11.21
CA THR A 274 -18.01 -4.34 10.20
C THR A 274 -17.97 -2.92 9.65
N ILE A 275 -18.41 -2.73 8.40
CA ILE A 275 -18.63 -1.39 7.83
C ILE A 275 -19.52 -0.60 8.82
N PRO A 276 -19.13 0.61 9.25
CA PRO A 276 -20.01 1.47 10.04
C PRO A 276 -21.31 1.75 9.26
N GLY A 277 -22.45 1.28 9.78
CA GLY A 277 -23.78 1.45 9.16
C GLY A 277 -24.36 0.22 8.43
N SER A 278 -23.80 -0.99 8.60
CA SER A 278 -24.36 -2.24 8.06
C SER A 278 -24.95 -3.13 9.16
N GLU A 279 -26.13 -3.72 8.92
CA GLU A 279 -26.67 -4.80 9.78
C GLU A 279 -25.90 -6.11 9.53
N LEU A 280 -25.57 -6.83 10.61
CA LEU A 280 -24.93 -8.14 10.55
C LEU A 280 -25.91 -9.17 9.93
N PRO A 281 -25.47 -10.06 9.01
CA PRO A 281 -26.24 -11.25 8.68
C PRO A 281 -26.44 -12.09 9.96
N PHE A 282 -27.65 -12.64 10.14
CA PHE A 282 -28.09 -13.37 11.34
C PHE A 282 -27.17 -14.55 11.78
N ASP A 283 -26.20 -14.97 10.98
CA ASP A 283 -25.49 -16.26 11.13
C ASP A 283 -23.95 -16.21 11.14
N ARG A 284 -23.31 -15.10 11.57
CA ARG A 284 -21.82 -15.10 11.73
C ARG A 284 -21.36 -14.52 13.05
N SER A 285 -21.10 -15.42 13.99
CA SER A 285 -20.48 -15.16 15.29
C SER A 285 -18.98 -14.90 15.16
N ALA A 286 -18.41 -14.15 16.10
CA ALA A 286 -17.17 -13.42 15.88
C ALA A 286 -16.01 -13.81 16.80
N HIS A 287 -14.83 -13.27 16.49
CA HIS A 287 -13.56 -13.59 17.12
C HIS A 287 -13.03 -12.44 17.97
N CYS A 288 -12.48 -12.76 19.13
CA CYS A 288 -12.04 -11.85 20.19
C CYS A 288 -10.61 -12.25 20.61
N ILE A 289 -9.60 -11.40 20.32
CA ILE A 289 -8.25 -11.55 20.94
C ILE A 289 -8.27 -10.83 22.28
N ILE A 290 -7.44 -11.21 23.24
CA ILE A 290 -7.54 -10.76 24.62
C ILE A 290 -6.14 -10.60 25.29
N PRO A 291 -5.33 -9.52 25.20
CA PRO A 291 -4.07 -9.31 25.97
C PRO A 291 -4.11 -9.05 27.50
N VAL A 292 -3.51 -9.86 28.40
CA VAL A 292 -3.48 -9.58 29.86
C VAL A 292 -2.25 -9.00 30.50
N HIS A 293 -2.53 -8.29 31.59
CA HIS A 293 -1.60 -7.76 32.55
C HIS A 293 -1.73 -8.45 33.92
N ARG A 294 -0.70 -9.19 34.34
CA ARG A 294 -0.50 -9.60 35.74
C ARG A 294 0.36 -8.57 36.48
N ARG A 295 0.08 -8.35 37.77
CA ARG A 295 0.66 -7.30 38.65
C ARG A 295 2.19 -7.27 38.81
N ARG A 296 2.98 -8.11 38.13
CA ARG A 296 4.45 -7.98 38.00
C ARG A 296 4.90 -8.44 36.60
N HIS A 297 5.06 -7.47 35.71
CA HIS A 297 5.78 -7.47 34.42
C HIS A 297 5.87 -8.78 33.60
N LYS A 298 4.85 -9.09 32.79
CA LYS A 298 4.91 -9.70 31.42
C LYS A 298 3.47 -9.87 30.86
N GLN A 299 3.30 -9.72 29.54
CA GLN A 299 2.01 -9.76 28.81
C GLN A 299 1.75 -11.15 28.17
N LEU A 300 0.50 -11.63 28.17
CA LEU A 300 -0.01 -12.85 27.49
C LEU A 300 -1.26 -12.47 26.63
N SER A 301 -1.68 -13.19 25.57
CA SER A 301 -2.89 -12.90 24.73
C SER A 301 -3.79 -14.12 24.36
N LEU A 302 -5.11 -14.13 24.70
CA LEU A 302 -6.08 -15.26 24.49
C LEU A 302 -6.80 -15.05 23.16
N LEU A 303 -7.23 -16.15 22.54
CA LEU A 303 -8.18 -16.16 21.43
C LEU A 303 -9.48 -16.88 21.84
N LEU A 304 -10.62 -16.19 21.79
CA LEU A 304 -11.95 -16.79 22.03
C LEU A 304 -12.72 -16.98 20.71
N PHE A 305 -13.32 -18.16 20.57
CA PHE A 305 -14.26 -18.50 19.50
C PHE A 305 -15.69 -18.41 20.04
N GLY A 306 -16.53 -17.59 19.42
CA GLY A 306 -17.98 -17.72 19.53
C GLY A 306 -18.49 -18.45 18.31
N GLY A 307 -18.91 -19.70 18.47
CA GLY A 307 -19.68 -20.44 17.46
C GLY A 307 -20.70 -21.29 18.19
N GLU A 308 -21.99 -21.05 17.97
CA GLU A 308 -23.00 -22.03 18.35
C GLU A 308 -22.98 -23.15 17.32
N SER A 309 -22.91 -24.40 17.80
CA SER A 309 -23.13 -25.56 16.95
C SER A 309 -24.59 -25.55 16.48
N GLN A 310 -24.82 -25.45 15.19
CA GLN A 310 -26.11 -25.86 14.64
C GLN A 310 -26.21 -27.39 14.71
N ASN A 311 -27.01 -27.89 15.64
CA ASN A 311 -28.12 -28.83 15.42
C ASN A 311 -28.49 -29.59 16.70
N THR A 312 -29.74 -29.43 17.15
CA THR A 312 -30.70 -30.55 17.13
C THR A 312 -32.14 -30.04 17.36
N ARG A 313 -32.93 -30.07 16.27
CA ARG A 313 -34.40 -30.07 16.15
C ARG A 313 -35.20 -28.82 16.49
#